data_AF-A0A3E1QCY1-F1
#
_entry.id   AF-A0A3E1QCY1-F1
#
_cell.length_a   1.000
_cell.length_b   1.000
_cell.length_c   1.000
_cell.angle_alpha   90.00
_cell.angle_beta   90.00
_cell.angle_gamma   90.00
#
_symmetry.space_group_name_H-M   'P 1'
#
loop_
_entity.id
_entity.type
_entity.pdbx_description
1 polymer ?
#
loop_
_entity_poly.entity_id
_entity_poly.type
_entity_poly.pdbx_seq_one_letter_code
_entity_poly.pdbx_strand_id
1 'polypeptide(L)'
;MKVKKIHITILILVCIAIFFVNLDAIFVNIMEARNFTTAREMLHDGNWLLTTLNGEPRYQKPPLPTWLTALSAATFGLKSLTALRLPAALITVVLIIFSYKLALKFTRSRTYAFVSSLIMATSFYIVFAGRNGQWDIFTHGFMMVCIYQLYLFFTSEEKKYQHALIAALFFGFSFMSKGPVSLYALLLPFLISFGIVYKYHNFKSRILPLLVFLVVALLVSGWWHWYTFTFDTQDVAAITKKETSNWTSYNVRPFYYYWSFFTQSGVWTIPAFVGLLFPYLKNRVFNKKAYLFTFLWTMVSVVLLSIIPEKKSRYLLPVLIPLALNTGFYIEYLFRRFSELKDKRETIPVYFNFGLIATIGLIFPIGGYLFLGSEALSGNWGWYIVLSIVLIAIGVFIIKKLIQKKIKPVFYLTIAFIASIICFGMPLAKTLTINPEYKSLAKLNDWQQKTNLNVYELTYFTPEMIWEYGQPIEVLKKDERFKTPNEATFGVLVAEPDKEYFRKQFEGYSIEKVTRYDMNPNAPGSRTHRDRLYRDLYLVKK
;
A
#
# COMPACT_ATOMS: atom_id res chain seq x y z
N MET A 1 6.98 -24.79 25.53
CA MET A 1 6.63 -24.77 24.08
C MET A 1 5.28 -24.12 23.77
N LYS A 2 4.24 -24.25 24.63
CA LYS A 2 2.87 -23.71 24.42
C LYS A 2 2.79 -22.17 24.25
N VAL A 3 3.47 -21.40 25.10
CA VAL A 3 3.51 -19.91 25.01
C VAL A 3 4.24 -19.41 23.74
N LYS A 4 5.09 -20.23 23.12
CA LYS A 4 5.81 -19.88 21.89
C LYS A 4 4.88 -19.82 20.67
N LYS A 5 3.85 -20.67 20.63
CA LYS A 5 2.90 -20.75 19.51
C LYS A 5 1.82 -19.65 19.60
N ILE A 6 1.38 -19.30 20.80
CA ILE A 6 0.22 -18.41 21.00
C ILE A 6 0.43 -16.98 20.45
N HIS A 7 1.59 -16.35 20.63
CA HIS A 7 1.83 -14.99 20.10
C HIS A 7 1.79 -14.95 18.57
N ILE A 8 2.40 -15.93 17.91
CA ILE A 8 2.40 -16.02 16.44
C ILE A 8 0.98 -16.32 15.95
N THR A 9 0.26 -17.23 16.60
CA THR A 9 -1.14 -17.52 16.25
C THR A 9 -2.02 -16.28 16.37
N ILE A 10 -1.95 -15.55 17.48
CA ILE A 10 -2.73 -14.31 17.65
C ILE A 10 -2.33 -13.25 16.62
N LEU A 11 -1.03 -13.11 16.34
CA LEU A 11 -0.56 -12.17 15.34
C LEU A 11 -1.12 -12.51 13.94
N ILE A 12 -1.14 -13.78 13.58
CA ILE A 12 -1.73 -14.26 12.33
C ILE A 12 -3.24 -13.99 12.31
N LEU A 13 -3.97 -14.27 13.40
CA LEU A 13 -5.41 -13.97 13.48
C LEU A 13 -5.71 -12.48 13.31
N VAL A 14 -4.90 -11.61 13.93
CA VAL A 14 -5.00 -10.15 13.74
C VAL A 14 -4.70 -9.78 12.29
N CYS A 15 -3.69 -10.39 11.66
CA CYS A 15 -3.41 -10.16 10.25
C CYS A 15 -4.56 -10.63 9.35
N ILE A 16 -5.19 -11.77 9.65
CA ILE A 16 -6.36 -12.26 8.92
C ILE A 16 -7.49 -11.23 9.01
N ALA A 17 -7.83 -10.78 10.22
CA ALA A 17 -8.86 -9.77 10.44
C ALA A 17 -8.57 -8.46 9.69
N ILE A 18 -7.30 -8.00 9.68
CA ILE A 18 -6.92 -6.71 9.12
C ILE A 18 -6.71 -6.76 7.60
N PHE A 19 -6.16 -7.83 7.03
CA PHE A 19 -5.70 -7.86 5.64
C PHE A 19 -6.54 -8.72 4.71
N PHE A 20 -7.44 -9.58 5.23
CA PHE A 20 -8.18 -10.54 4.40
C PHE A 20 -9.70 -10.33 4.47
N VAL A 21 -10.23 -9.87 5.60
CA VAL A 21 -11.67 -9.61 5.76
C VAL A 21 -12.08 -8.38 4.94
N ASN A 22 -13.20 -8.47 4.19
CA ASN A 22 -13.78 -7.41 3.36
C ASN A 22 -12.78 -6.81 2.35
N LEU A 23 -11.91 -7.64 1.77
CA LEU A 23 -10.80 -7.17 0.92
C LEU A 23 -11.28 -6.53 -0.40
N ASP A 24 -12.51 -6.80 -0.81
CA ASP A 24 -13.22 -6.26 -1.97
C ASP A 24 -13.98 -4.95 -1.69
N ALA A 25 -14.08 -4.51 -0.43
CA ALA A 25 -15.02 -3.47 -0.05
C ALA A 25 -14.70 -2.05 -0.58
N ILE A 26 -13.42 -1.72 -0.86
CA ILE A 26 -13.02 -0.40 -1.38
C ILE A 26 -12.85 -0.47 -2.89
N PHE A 27 -13.24 0.60 -3.58
CA PHE A 27 -13.00 0.79 -5.02
C PHE A 27 -11.54 0.63 -5.42
N VAL A 28 -11.35 0.23 -6.68
CA VAL A 28 -10.03 0.09 -7.29
C VAL A 28 -9.45 1.48 -7.53
N ASN A 29 -8.29 1.76 -6.94
CA ASN A 29 -7.59 3.00 -7.18
C ASN A 29 -6.70 2.93 -8.44
N ILE A 30 -6.18 4.07 -8.91
CA ILE A 30 -5.33 4.16 -10.11
C ILE A 30 -4.15 3.17 -10.14
N MET A 31 -3.53 2.88 -8.99
CA MET A 31 -2.39 1.96 -8.94
C MET A 31 -2.85 0.52 -9.07
N GLU A 32 -3.93 0.17 -8.38
CA GLU A 32 -4.53 -1.16 -8.51
C GLU A 32 -5.05 -1.39 -9.93
N ALA A 33 -5.71 -0.41 -10.53
CA ALA A 33 -6.21 -0.52 -11.90
C ALA A 33 -5.08 -0.79 -12.90
N ARG A 34 -3.93 -0.12 -12.76
CA ARG A 34 -2.74 -0.43 -13.56
C ARG A 34 -2.25 -1.87 -13.35
N ASN A 35 -2.31 -2.39 -12.13
CA ASN A 35 -1.81 -3.73 -11.83
C ASN A 35 -2.78 -4.79 -12.36
N PHE A 36 -4.07 -4.61 -12.05
CA PHE A 36 -5.13 -5.56 -12.36
C PHE A 36 -5.41 -5.62 -13.86
N THR A 37 -5.38 -4.49 -14.56
CA THR A 37 -5.50 -4.49 -16.03
C THR A 37 -4.31 -5.19 -16.68
N THR A 38 -3.06 -4.93 -16.25
CA THR A 38 -1.92 -5.67 -16.80
C THR A 38 -2.00 -7.16 -16.48
N ALA A 39 -2.42 -7.54 -15.26
CA ALA A 39 -2.64 -8.94 -14.91
C ALA A 39 -3.74 -9.60 -15.75
N ARG A 40 -4.79 -8.86 -16.08
CA ARG A 40 -5.85 -9.29 -17.01
C ARG A 40 -5.28 -9.52 -18.41
N GLU A 41 -4.57 -8.56 -18.97
CA GLU A 41 -3.96 -8.67 -20.31
C GLU A 41 -2.94 -9.83 -20.36
N MET A 42 -2.17 -10.08 -19.30
CA MET A 42 -1.30 -11.27 -19.22
C MET A 42 -2.08 -12.59 -19.38
N LEU A 43 -3.26 -12.68 -18.77
CA LEU A 43 -4.09 -13.89 -18.81
C LEU A 43 -4.87 -14.04 -20.11
N HIS A 44 -5.30 -12.95 -20.72
CA HIS A 44 -6.03 -12.98 -22.00
C HIS A 44 -5.09 -13.11 -23.20
N ASP A 45 -4.01 -12.33 -23.23
CA ASP A 45 -3.15 -12.17 -24.41
C ASP A 45 -1.87 -13.01 -24.31
N GLY A 46 -1.55 -13.57 -23.14
CA GLY A 46 -0.36 -14.40 -22.93
C GLY A 46 0.96 -13.62 -22.79
N ASN A 47 0.89 -12.30 -22.69
CA ASN A 47 2.06 -11.41 -22.63
C ASN A 47 2.63 -11.28 -21.20
N TRP A 48 3.28 -12.34 -20.71
CA TRP A 48 3.84 -12.39 -19.34
C TRP A 48 5.15 -11.61 -19.18
N LEU A 49 6.00 -11.58 -20.21
CA LEU A 49 7.32 -10.93 -20.15
C LEU A 49 7.27 -9.50 -20.68
N LEU A 50 6.73 -9.30 -21.89
CA LEU A 50 6.51 -8.01 -22.51
C LEU A 50 5.12 -7.50 -22.14
N THR A 51 4.99 -7.01 -20.92
CA THR A 51 3.70 -6.69 -20.32
C THR A 51 3.04 -5.47 -20.93
N THR A 52 1.70 -5.47 -21.03
CA THR A 52 0.93 -4.40 -21.64
C THR A 52 -0.04 -3.71 -20.67
N LEU A 53 -0.51 -2.52 -21.06
CA LEU A 53 -1.64 -1.83 -20.45
C LEU A 53 -2.41 -1.08 -21.54
N ASN A 54 -3.68 -1.45 -21.72
CA ASN A 54 -4.50 -1.03 -22.85
C ASN A 54 -3.87 -1.43 -24.20
N GLY A 55 -3.24 -2.60 -24.26
CA GLY A 55 -2.53 -3.09 -25.44
C GLY A 55 -1.18 -2.43 -25.71
N GLU A 56 -0.77 -1.44 -24.91
CA GLU A 56 0.50 -0.72 -25.10
C GLU A 56 1.59 -1.25 -24.16
N PRO A 57 2.87 -1.27 -24.59
CA PRO A 57 4.01 -1.68 -23.75
C PRO A 57 4.08 -0.95 -22.40
N ARG A 58 4.26 -1.73 -21.33
CA ARG A 58 4.30 -1.23 -19.94
C ARG A 58 5.53 -1.70 -19.19
N TYR A 59 6.68 -1.08 -19.45
CA TYR A 59 7.95 -1.48 -18.80
C TYR A 59 8.40 -0.58 -17.63
N GLN A 60 7.56 0.35 -17.16
CA GLN A 60 7.93 1.29 -16.08
C GLN A 60 8.17 0.60 -14.74
N LYS A 61 7.67 -0.63 -14.56
CA LYS A 61 7.80 -1.43 -13.33
C LYS A 61 8.05 -2.88 -13.70
N PRO A 62 8.93 -3.60 -12.99
CA PRO A 62 9.11 -5.02 -13.25
C PRO A 62 7.88 -5.82 -12.79
N PRO A 63 7.65 -7.00 -13.37
CA PRO A 63 6.33 -7.61 -13.41
C PRO A 63 6.02 -8.55 -12.23
N LEU A 64 6.94 -8.80 -11.30
CA LEU A 64 6.74 -9.84 -10.27
C LEU A 64 5.43 -9.65 -9.45
N PRO A 65 5.05 -8.44 -8.98
CA PRO A 65 3.78 -8.25 -8.28
C PRO A 65 2.58 -8.51 -9.18
N THR A 66 2.70 -8.18 -10.47
CA THR A 66 1.68 -8.43 -11.48
C THR A 66 1.56 -9.92 -11.79
N TRP A 67 2.66 -10.66 -11.87
CA TRP A 67 2.64 -12.13 -12.01
C TRP A 67 1.93 -12.80 -10.85
N LEU A 68 2.24 -12.40 -9.62
CA LEU A 68 1.55 -12.92 -8.43
C LEU A 68 0.05 -12.58 -8.45
N THR A 69 -0.29 -11.39 -8.94
CA THR A 69 -1.69 -10.95 -9.13
C THR A 69 -2.39 -11.80 -10.20
N ALA A 70 -1.77 -12.01 -11.35
CA ALA A 70 -2.29 -12.82 -12.45
C ALA A 70 -2.47 -14.29 -12.04
N LEU A 71 -1.51 -14.89 -11.34
CA LEU A 71 -1.63 -16.26 -10.82
C LEU A 71 -2.78 -16.40 -9.81
N SER A 72 -2.97 -15.39 -8.95
CA SER A 72 -4.11 -15.36 -8.02
C SER A 72 -5.45 -15.19 -8.76
N ALA A 73 -5.50 -14.34 -9.78
CA ALA A 73 -6.68 -14.16 -10.62
C ALA A 73 -7.01 -15.41 -11.46
N ALA A 74 -5.99 -16.14 -11.94
CA ALA A 74 -6.18 -17.39 -12.68
C ALA A 74 -6.78 -18.50 -11.81
N THR A 75 -6.44 -18.52 -10.51
CA THR A 75 -6.88 -19.56 -9.57
C THR A 75 -8.23 -19.23 -8.91
N PHE A 76 -8.49 -17.96 -8.58
CA PHE A 76 -9.67 -17.55 -7.82
C PHE A 76 -10.65 -16.67 -8.61
N GLY A 77 -10.35 -16.36 -9.87
CA GLY A 77 -11.20 -15.61 -10.80
C GLY A 77 -10.81 -14.14 -10.95
N LEU A 78 -10.74 -13.68 -12.20
CA LEU A 78 -10.33 -12.32 -12.58
C LEU A 78 -11.32 -11.23 -12.15
N LYS A 79 -12.61 -11.56 -12.01
CA LYS A 79 -13.65 -10.63 -11.53
C LYS A 79 -13.62 -10.43 -10.01
N SER A 80 -12.85 -11.24 -9.27
CA SER A 80 -12.76 -11.17 -7.82
C SER A 80 -11.69 -10.16 -7.38
N LEU A 81 -12.12 -9.02 -6.81
CA LEU A 81 -11.18 -8.05 -6.22
C LEU A 81 -10.38 -8.66 -5.06
N THR A 82 -10.99 -9.57 -4.31
CA THR A 82 -10.28 -10.33 -3.26
C THR A 82 -9.15 -11.16 -3.85
N ALA A 83 -9.38 -11.85 -4.98
CA ALA A 83 -8.34 -12.61 -5.66
C ALA A 83 -7.17 -11.71 -6.10
N LEU A 84 -7.49 -10.54 -6.68
CA LEU A 84 -6.49 -9.60 -7.17
C LEU A 84 -5.66 -8.95 -6.05
N ARG A 85 -6.25 -8.76 -4.86
CA ARG A 85 -5.60 -8.17 -3.68
C ARG A 85 -4.91 -9.19 -2.78
N LEU A 86 -5.27 -10.48 -2.88
CA LEU A 86 -4.78 -11.56 -2.03
C LEU A 86 -3.23 -11.63 -1.95
N PRO A 87 -2.47 -11.50 -3.05
CA PRO A 87 -1.01 -11.55 -2.97
C PRO A 87 -0.40 -10.41 -2.13
N ALA A 88 -0.97 -9.20 -2.21
CA ALA A 88 -0.53 -8.07 -1.41
C ALA A 88 -0.78 -8.32 0.08
N ALA A 89 -1.95 -8.86 0.43
CA ALA A 89 -2.29 -9.24 1.80
C ALA A 89 -1.31 -10.30 2.35
N LEU A 90 -1.03 -11.36 1.57
CA LEU A 90 -0.08 -12.42 1.95
C LEU A 90 1.34 -11.90 2.18
N ILE A 91 1.85 -11.07 1.27
CA ILE A 91 3.18 -10.44 1.42
C ILE A 91 3.21 -9.53 2.65
N THR A 92 2.11 -8.87 3.00
CA THR A 92 2.03 -8.08 4.23
C THR A 92 2.18 -8.95 5.48
N VAL A 93 1.59 -10.15 5.48
CA VAL A 93 1.82 -11.13 6.56
C VAL A 93 3.29 -11.53 6.62
N VAL A 94 3.92 -11.81 5.46
CA VAL A 94 5.36 -12.11 5.40
C VAL A 94 6.18 -10.97 6.02
N LEU A 95 5.91 -9.73 5.63
CA LEU A 95 6.54 -8.53 6.18
C LEU A 95 6.46 -8.50 7.72
N ILE A 96 5.26 -8.69 8.28
CA ILE A 96 5.00 -8.63 9.72
C ILE A 96 5.68 -9.80 10.46
N ILE A 97 5.60 -11.02 9.92
CA ILE A 97 6.20 -12.21 10.54
C ILE A 97 7.73 -12.13 10.55
N PHE A 98 8.36 -11.66 9.48
CA PHE A 98 9.81 -11.50 9.45
C PHE A 98 10.28 -10.32 10.30
N SER A 99 9.47 -9.26 10.43
CA SER A 99 9.70 -8.20 11.42
C SER A 99 9.63 -8.73 12.86
N TYR A 100 8.63 -9.56 13.19
CA TYR A 100 8.53 -10.25 14.48
C TYR A 100 9.78 -11.09 14.76
N LYS A 101 10.20 -11.91 13.77
CA LYS A 101 11.37 -12.78 13.91
C LYS A 101 12.65 -11.98 14.12
N LEU A 102 12.83 -10.89 13.37
CA LEU A 102 13.97 -9.98 13.53
C LEU A 102 13.98 -9.34 14.93
N ALA A 103 12.85 -8.76 15.35
CA ALA A 103 12.67 -8.18 16.68
C ALA A 103 13.00 -9.16 17.80
N LEU A 104 12.53 -10.40 17.68
CA LEU A 104 12.82 -11.46 18.64
C LEU A 104 14.32 -11.80 18.68
N LYS A 105 15.01 -11.77 17.54
CA LYS A 105 16.44 -12.08 17.47
C LYS A 105 17.29 -11.02 18.18
N PHE A 106 17.08 -9.74 17.88
CA PHE A 106 17.94 -8.68 18.43
C PHE A 106 17.58 -8.25 19.86
N THR A 107 16.35 -8.51 20.34
CA THR A 107 15.94 -8.20 21.73
C THR A 107 15.86 -9.40 22.65
N ARG A 108 15.72 -10.62 22.11
CA ARG A 108 15.36 -11.85 22.86
C ARG A 108 14.04 -11.75 23.64
N SER A 109 13.23 -10.72 23.38
CA SER A 109 11.95 -10.48 24.06
C SER A 109 10.77 -10.81 23.15
N ARG A 110 10.03 -11.87 23.49
CA ARG A 110 8.82 -12.28 22.74
C ARG A 110 7.68 -11.28 22.89
N THR A 111 7.58 -10.63 24.05
CA THR A 111 6.56 -9.62 24.31
C THR A 111 6.81 -8.39 23.45
N TYR A 112 8.04 -7.88 23.43
CA TYR A 112 8.41 -6.75 22.57
C TYR A 112 8.18 -7.08 21.10
N ALA A 113 8.68 -8.23 20.62
CA ALA A 113 8.51 -8.64 19.22
C ALA A 113 7.03 -8.72 18.82
N PHE A 114 6.18 -9.26 19.70
CA PHE A 114 4.73 -9.35 19.47
C PHE A 114 4.08 -7.96 19.43
N VAL A 115 4.38 -7.11 20.41
CA VAL A 115 3.84 -5.75 20.52
C VAL A 115 4.23 -4.89 19.31
N SER A 116 5.51 -4.85 18.93
CA SER A 116 5.96 -4.07 17.77
C SER A 116 5.37 -4.58 16.46
N SER A 117 5.15 -5.89 16.32
CA SER A 117 4.52 -6.47 15.14
C SER A 117 3.02 -6.17 15.07
N LEU A 118 2.33 -6.11 16.22
CA LEU A 118 0.94 -5.65 16.28
C LEU A 118 0.82 -4.17 15.92
N ILE A 119 1.74 -3.32 16.40
CA ILE A 119 1.81 -1.90 16.00
C ILE A 119 1.99 -1.79 14.49
N MET A 120 2.92 -2.57 13.91
CA MET A 120 3.14 -2.63 12.47
C MET A 120 1.89 -3.07 11.70
N ALA A 121 1.26 -4.17 12.12
CA ALA A 121 0.03 -4.70 11.51
C ALA A 121 -1.15 -3.73 11.56
N THR A 122 -1.14 -2.78 12.50
CA THR A 122 -2.21 -1.79 12.71
C THR A 122 -1.77 -0.35 12.38
N SER A 123 -0.61 -0.18 11.74
CA SER A 123 -0.14 1.14 11.31
C SER A 123 -0.87 1.54 10.04
N PHE A 124 -1.49 2.73 10.02
CA PHE A 124 -2.42 3.16 8.97
C PHE A 124 -1.91 2.87 7.55
N TYR A 125 -0.70 3.30 7.22
CA TYR A 125 -0.22 3.15 5.85
C TYR A 125 0.22 1.72 5.48
N ILE A 126 0.57 0.89 6.47
CA ILE A 126 0.80 -0.56 6.27
C ILE A 126 -0.54 -1.26 6.03
N VAL A 127 -1.58 -0.93 6.80
CA VAL A 127 -2.95 -1.40 6.57
C VAL A 127 -3.43 -1.03 5.17
N PHE A 128 -3.28 0.25 4.80
CA PHE A 128 -3.63 0.73 3.48
C PHE A 128 -2.89 -0.04 2.39
N ALA A 129 -1.56 -0.11 2.43
CA ALA A 129 -0.81 -0.75 1.38
C ALA A 129 -0.98 -2.27 1.31
N GLY A 130 -1.22 -2.94 2.44
CA GLY A 130 -1.44 -4.38 2.47
C GLY A 130 -2.82 -4.83 2.01
N ARG A 131 -3.81 -3.93 2.08
CA ARG A 131 -5.18 -4.18 1.57
C ARG A 131 -5.37 -3.77 0.11
N ASN A 132 -4.47 -2.96 -0.44
CA ASN A 132 -4.50 -2.56 -1.84
C ASN A 132 -3.52 -3.40 -2.67
N GLY A 133 -3.94 -3.88 -3.84
CA GLY A 133 -3.14 -4.67 -4.77
C GLY A 133 -2.11 -3.85 -5.55
N GLN A 134 -1.36 -2.98 -4.89
CA GLN A 134 -0.31 -2.14 -5.47
C GLN A 134 1.10 -2.72 -5.22
N TRP A 135 2.07 -2.37 -6.08
CA TRP A 135 3.45 -2.89 -6.05
C TRP A 135 4.24 -2.62 -4.75
N ASP A 136 3.89 -1.57 -3.99
CA ASP A 136 4.71 -1.05 -2.89
C ASP A 136 4.96 -2.09 -1.80
N ILE A 137 3.92 -2.82 -1.37
CA ILE A 137 4.06 -3.74 -0.24
C ILE A 137 4.92 -4.97 -0.58
N PHE A 138 4.93 -5.40 -1.84
CA PHE A 138 5.73 -6.52 -2.36
C PHE A 138 7.23 -6.28 -2.17
N THR A 139 7.71 -5.11 -2.61
CA THR A 139 9.13 -4.78 -2.50
C THR A 139 9.58 -4.77 -1.03
N HIS A 140 8.77 -4.22 -0.13
CA HIS A 140 9.12 -4.12 1.29
C HIS A 140 9.03 -5.46 2.03
N GLY A 141 8.03 -6.28 1.71
CA GLY A 141 7.88 -7.61 2.29
C GLY A 141 9.02 -8.55 1.92
N PHE A 142 9.39 -8.60 0.63
CA PHE A 142 10.55 -9.37 0.19
C PHE A 142 11.85 -8.83 0.79
N MET A 143 12.05 -7.52 0.82
CA MET A 143 13.24 -6.92 1.42
C MET A 143 13.36 -7.23 2.92
N MET A 144 12.25 -7.33 3.67
CA MET A 144 12.32 -7.72 5.07
C MET A 144 12.72 -9.18 5.31
N VAL A 145 12.39 -10.09 4.39
CA VAL A 145 12.97 -11.45 4.41
C VAL A 145 14.47 -11.39 4.18
N CYS A 146 14.92 -10.60 3.19
CA CYS A 146 16.35 -10.36 2.93
C CYS A 146 17.06 -9.81 4.18
N ILE A 147 16.53 -8.76 4.80
CA ILE A 147 17.08 -8.14 6.01
C ILE A 147 17.16 -9.13 7.17
N TYR A 148 16.13 -9.96 7.39
CA TYR A 148 16.18 -11.00 8.41
C TYR A 148 17.30 -12.01 8.15
N GLN A 149 17.46 -12.45 6.90
CA GLN A 149 18.54 -13.37 6.53
C GLN A 149 19.92 -12.72 6.63
N LEU A 150 20.06 -11.45 6.27
CA LEU A 150 21.30 -10.68 6.46
C LEU A 150 21.62 -10.47 7.94
N TYR A 151 20.62 -10.26 8.79
CA TYR A 151 20.83 -10.22 10.23
C TYR A 151 21.40 -11.56 10.74
N LEU A 152 20.81 -12.69 10.34
CA LEU A 152 21.33 -14.01 10.68
C LEU A 152 22.73 -14.24 10.11
N PHE A 153 22.95 -13.83 8.86
CA PHE A 153 24.25 -13.84 8.22
C PHE A 153 25.24 -13.13 9.14
N PHE A 154 25.09 -11.84 9.44
CA PHE A 154 26.07 -11.08 10.21
C PHE A 154 26.23 -11.48 11.68
N THR A 155 25.29 -12.22 12.26
CA THR A 155 25.28 -12.57 13.69
C THR A 155 25.51 -14.05 13.99
N SER A 156 25.54 -14.91 12.97
CA SER A 156 25.76 -16.35 13.10
C SER A 156 26.96 -16.81 12.26
N GLU A 157 27.69 -17.79 12.76
CA GLU A 157 28.75 -18.48 12.01
C GLU A 157 28.21 -19.71 11.25
N GLU A 158 27.02 -20.19 11.62
CA GLU A 158 26.36 -21.30 10.94
C GLU A 158 25.65 -20.86 9.65
N LYS A 159 25.64 -21.74 8.64
CA LYS A 159 24.80 -21.63 7.43
C LYS A 159 24.96 -20.30 6.66
N LYS A 160 26.14 -19.68 6.70
CA LYS A 160 26.44 -18.39 6.05
C LYS A 160 26.03 -18.33 4.58
N TYR A 161 26.35 -19.36 3.80
CA TYR A 161 26.00 -19.44 2.39
C TYR A 161 24.49 -19.54 2.17
N GLN A 162 23.79 -20.32 2.99
CA GLN A 162 22.33 -20.41 2.91
C GLN A 162 21.67 -19.07 3.24
N HIS A 163 22.12 -18.38 4.29
CA HIS A 163 21.61 -17.06 4.65
C HIS A 163 21.89 -16.03 3.53
N ALA A 164 23.10 -16.03 2.96
CA ALA A 164 23.44 -15.17 1.84
C ALA A 164 22.61 -15.47 0.59
N LEU A 165 22.43 -16.74 0.23
CA LEU A 165 21.64 -17.16 -0.93
C LEU A 165 20.16 -16.77 -0.78
N ILE A 166 19.53 -17.08 0.35
CA ILE A 166 18.13 -16.69 0.59
C ILE A 166 18.00 -15.17 0.61
N ALA A 167 18.94 -14.46 1.24
CA ALA A 167 18.95 -13.00 1.22
C ALA A 167 19.00 -12.45 -0.22
N ALA A 168 19.82 -13.04 -1.08
CA ALA A 168 19.99 -12.62 -2.47
C ALA A 168 18.74 -12.84 -3.33
N LEU A 169 18.08 -14.00 -3.17
CA LEU A 169 16.81 -14.29 -3.86
C LEU A 169 15.74 -13.26 -3.50
N PHE A 170 15.57 -12.98 -2.20
CA PHE A 170 14.57 -12.03 -1.73
C PHE A 170 14.95 -10.57 -1.99
N PHE A 171 16.24 -10.25 -2.08
CA PHE A 171 16.71 -8.98 -2.61
C PHE A 171 16.29 -8.82 -4.07
N GLY A 172 16.52 -9.85 -4.89
CA GLY A 172 16.10 -9.87 -6.29
C GLY A 172 14.59 -9.73 -6.46
N PHE A 173 13.78 -10.45 -5.67
CA PHE A 173 12.33 -10.31 -5.68
C PHE A 173 11.87 -8.90 -5.27
N SER A 174 12.55 -8.27 -4.31
CA SER A 174 12.29 -6.87 -3.96
C SER A 174 12.55 -5.93 -5.14
N PHE A 175 13.65 -6.12 -5.88
CA PHE A 175 13.99 -5.34 -7.06
C PHE A 175 13.00 -5.57 -8.20
N MET A 176 12.68 -6.84 -8.48
CA MET A 176 11.65 -7.25 -9.45
C MET A 176 10.23 -6.79 -9.08
N SER A 177 10.04 -6.18 -7.90
CA SER A 177 8.76 -5.57 -7.51
C SER A 177 8.69 -4.08 -7.79
N LYS A 178 9.71 -3.31 -7.40
CA LYS A 178 9.69 -1.84 -7.50
C LYS A 178 11.08 -1.21 -7.59
N GLY A 179 12.04 -1.92 -8.19
CA GLY A 179 13.41 -1.46 -8.32
C GLY A 179 14.10 -1.18 -6.97
N PRO A 180 15.00 -0.19 -6.90
CA PRO A 180 15.90 0.01 -5.75
C PRO A 180 15.26 0.71 -4.54
N VAL A 181 13.94 0.98 -4.55
CA VAL A 181 13.28 1.78 -3.49
C VAL A 181 13.50 1.19 -2.10
N SER A 182 13.29 -0.13 -1.93
CA SER A 182 13.52 -0.79 -0.64
C SER A 182 15.00 -0.95 -0.29
N LEU A 183 15.89 -1.04 -1.29
CA LEU A 183 17.32 -1.03 -1.03
C LEU A 183 17.70 0.28 -0.33
N TYR A 184 17.28 1.40 -0.90
CA TYR A 184 17.64 2.72 -0.42
C TYR A 184 16.92 3.10 0.88
N ALA A 185 15.61 2.84 0.97
CA ALA A 185 14.78 3.34 2.06
C ALA A 185 14.62 2.37 3.25
N LEU A 186 15.09 1.11 3.12
CA LEU A 186 14.91 0.10 4.16
C LEU A 186 16.20 -0.67 4.46
N LEU A 187 16.84 -1.27 3.45
CA LEU A 187 18.03 -2.11 3.64
C LEU A 187 19.29 -1.29 3.96
N LEU A 188 19.58 -0.23 3.21
CA LEU A 188 20.75 0.61 3.45
C LEU A 188 20.69 1.25 4.86
N PRO A 189 19.56 1.84 5.30
CA PRO A 189 19.37 2.25 6.69
C PRO A 189 19.59 1.15 7.72
N PHE A 190 19.14 -0.08 7.44
CA PHE A 190 19.40 -1.25 8.28
C PHE A 190 20.90 -1.53 8.40
N LEU A 191 21.63 -1.58 7.27
CA LEU A 191 23.06 -1.86 7.24
C LEU A 191 23.88 -0.78 7.95
N ILE A 192 23.54 0.50 7.74
CA ILE A 192 24.18 1.63 8.44
C ILE A 192 23.96 1.49 9.95
N SER A 193 22.71 1.32 10.36
CA SER A 193 22.34 1.24 11.78
C SER A 193 22.93 0.01 12.47
N PHE A 194 22.96 -1.13 11.77
CA PHE A 194 23.57 -2.35 12.25
C PHE A 194 25.08 -2.18 12.41
N GLY A 195 25.75 -1.56 11.43
CA GLY A 195 27.19 -1.27 11.49
C GLY A 195 27.56 -0.37 12.67
N ILE A 196 26.77 0.68 12.92
CA ILE A 196 26.98 1.61 14.05
C ILE A 196 26.78 0.90 15.39
N VAL A 197 25.72 0.11 15.56
CA VAL A 197 25.32 -0.43 16.87
C VAL A 197 25.96 -1.78 17.20
N TYR A 198 25.95 -2.70 16.23
CA TYR A 198 26.36 -4.09 16.43
C TYR A 198 27.74 -4.38 15.86
N LYS A 199 28.24 -3.56 14.93
CA LYS A 199 29.50 -3.76 14.19
C LYS A 199 29.52 -5.07 13.38
N TYR A 200 30.29 -5.05 12.29
CA TYR A 200 30.50 -6.25 11.47
C TYR A 200 31.67 -7.05 12.00
N HIS A 201 31.41 -8.27 12.45
CA HIS A 201 32.42 -9.18 12.98
C HIS A 201 32.76 -10.29 11.97
N ASN A 202 33.99 -10.81 12.02
CA ASN A 202 34.49 -11.92 11.20
C ASN A 202 34.32 -11.72 9.67
N PHE A 203 34.49 -10.49 9.19
CA PHE A 203 34.16 -10.10 7.81
C PHE A 203 34.94 -10.90 6.75
N LYS A 204 36.20 -11.29 7.02
CA LYS A 204 37.00 -12.12 6.09
C LYS A 204 36.28 -13.42 5.70
N SER A 205 35.68 -14.11 6.66
CA SER A 205 34.92 -15.35 6.43
C SER A 205 33.60 -15.16 5.68
N ARG A 206 33.23 -13.90 5.41
CA ARG A 206 31.95 -13.49 4.83
C ARG A 206 32.10 -13.01 3.39
N ILE A 207 33.33 -12.82 2.89
CA ILE A 207 33.61 -12.31 1.55
C ILE A 207 33.01 -13.22 0.48
N LEU A 208 33.30 -14.52 0.51
CA LEU A 208 32.81 -15.45 -0.51
C LEU A 208 31.28 -15.64 -0.48
N PRO A 209 30.62 -15.81 0.69
CA PRO A 209 29.17 -15.74 0.77
C PRO A 209 28.56 -14.41 0.28
N LEU A 210 29.23 -13.27 0.52
CA LEU A 210 28.78 -11.97 0.00
C LEU A 210 28.90 -11.90 -1.52
N LEU A 211 29.94 -12.48 -2.12
CA LEU A 211 30.04 -12.62 -3.57
C LEU A 211 28.88 -13.45 -4.13
N VAL A 212 28.54 -14.58 -3.49
CA VAL A 212 27.35 -15.36 -3.83
C VAL A 212 26.09 -14.50 -3.74
N PHE A 213 25.96 -13.71 -2.68
CA PHE A 213 24.83 -12.79 -2.54
C PHE A 213 24.75 -11.80 -3.70
N LEU A 214 25.87 -11.15 -4.05
CA LEU A 214 25.91 -10.13 -5.10
C LEU A 214 25.59 -10.72 -6.49
N VAL A 215 26.18 -11.87 -6.83
CA VAL A 215 25.96 -12.53 -8.13
C VAL A 215 24.49 -12.95 -8.27
N VAL A 216 23.95 -13.65 -7.26
CA VAL A 216 22.55 -14.10 -7.31
C VAL A 216 21.59 -12.92 -7.29
N ALA A 217 21.86 -11.90 -6.46
CA ALA A 217 21.05 -10.69 -6.41
C ALA A 217 21.02 -9.99 -7.77
N LEU A 218 22.15 -9.87 -8.46
CA LEU A 218 22.24 -9.26 -9.78
C LEU A 218 21.45 -10.05 -10.82
N LEU A 219 21.64 -11.38 -10.87
CA LEU A 219 20.94 -12.25 -11.80
C LEU A 219 19.42 -12.18 -11.63
N VAL A 220 18.93 -12.32 -10.39
CA VAL A 220 17.48 -12.29 -10.11
C VAL A 220 16.88 -10.89 -10.32
N SER A 221 17.63 -9.82 -10.03
CA SER A 221 17.14 -8.45 -10.23
C SER A 221 17.15 -8.01 -11.69
N GLY A 222 18.14 -8.45 -12.48
CA GLY A 222 18.46 -7.86 -13.78
C GLY A 222 17.88 -8.60 -14.99
N TRP A 223 17.56 -9.89 -14.87
CA TRP A 223 17.24 -10.71 -16.05
C TRP A 223 16.04 -10.20 -16.86
N TRP A 224 14.98 -9.71 -16.21
CA TRP A 224 13.81 -9.21 -16.93
C TRP A 224 14.10 -7.88 -17.63
N HIS A 225 14.86 -7.00 -17.00
CA HIS A 225 15.31 -5.76 -17.62
C HIS A 225 16.19 -6.04 -18.84
N TRP A 226 17.08 -7.03 -18.74
CA TRP A 226 17.86 -7.50 -19.87
C TRP A 226 16.95 -8.04 -20.99
N TYR A 227 15.98 -8.89 -20.65
CA TYR A 227 15.02 -9.43 -21.62
C TYR A 227 14.25 -8.32 -22.35
N THR A 228 13.64 -7.37 -21.64
CA THR A 228 12.89 -6.27 -22.27
C THR A 228 13.78 -5.41 -23.16
N PHE A 229 15.02 -5.16 -22.74
CA PHE A 229 15.96 -4.36 -23.54
C PHE A 229 16.38 -5.07 -24.83
N THR A 230 16.53 -6.40 -24.80
CA THR A 230 16.92 -7.20 -25.96
C THR A 230 15.79 -7.39 -26.95
N PHE A 231 14.56 -7.59 -26.47
CA PHE A 231 13.43 -7.95 -27.34
C PHE A 231 12.48 -6.79 -27.66
N ASP A 232 12.61 -5.64 -26.97
CA ASP A 232 11.81 -4.44 -27.24
C ASP A 232 12.57 -3.14 -26.89
N THR A 233 13.71 -2.94 -27.55
CA THR A 233 14.62 -1.83 -27.24
C THR A 233 13.99 -0.46 -27.44
N GLN A 234 13.13 -0.29 -28.45
CA GLN A 234 12.55 1.01 -28.81
C GLN A 234 11.63 1.53 -27.71
N ASP A 235 10.68 0.71 -27.26
CA ASP A 235 9.75 1.10 -26.21
C ASP A 235 10.45 1.24 -24.85
N VAL A 236 11.42 0.38 -24.53
CA VAL A 236 12.25 0.55 -23.33
C VAL A 236 12.98 1.88 -23.34
N ALA A 237 13.59 2.28 -24.46
CA ALA A 237 14.30 3.56 -24.58
C ALA A 237 13.34 4.75 -24.43
N ALA A 238 12.17 4.71 -25.09
CA ALA A 238 11.15 5.75 -24.99
C ALA A 238 10.63 5.91 -23.55
N ILE A 239 10.30 4.80 -22.90
CA ILE A 239 9.82 4.76 -21.51
C ILE A 239 10.91 5.27 -20.55
N THR A 240 12.16 4.82 -20.72
CA THR A 240 13.27 5.23 -19.85
C THR A 240 13.54 6.73 -19.98
N LYS A 241 13.50 7.29 -21.20
CA LYS A 241 13.64 8.72 -21.44
C LYS A 241 12.56 9.52 -20.71
N LYS A 242 11.30 9.07 -20.81
CA LYS A 242 10.14 9.70 -20.16
C LYS A 242 10.20 9.61 -18.63
N GLU A 243 10.58 8.48 -18.07
CA GLU A 243 10.73 8.33 -16.62
C GLU A 243 11.89 9.17 -16.09
N THR A 244 13.03 9.21 -16.80
CA THR A 244 14.20 10.02 -16.40
C THR A 244 13.91 11.51 -16.43
N SER A 245 13.18 12.02 -17.43
CA SER A 245 12.76 13.43 -17.47
C SER A 245 11.81 13.80 -16.33
N ASN A 246 11.00 12.86 -15.86
CA ASN A 246 10.08 13.09 -14.75
C ASN A 246 10.81 13.21 -13.40
N TRP A 247 11.96 12.55 -13.21
CA TRP A 247 12.68 12.57 -11.93
C TRP A 247 13.24 13.95 -11.56
N THR A 248 13.56 14.78 -12.54
CA THR A 248 14.16 16.12 -12.33
C THR A 248 13.12 17.24 -12.22
N SER A 249 11.91 17.04 -12.74
CA SER A 249 10.91 18.10 -12.93
C SER A 249 9.58 17.85 -12.21
N TYR A 250 9.28 16.61 -11.82
CA TYR A 250 7.96 16.23 -11.32
C TYR A 250 7.94 16.05 -9.80
N ASN A 251 7.02 16.74 -9.11
CA ASN A 251 6.85 16.64 -7.65
C ASN A 251 8.14 16.86 -6.83
N VAL A 252 8.97 17.82 -7.23
CA VAL A 252 10.09 18.29 -6.40
C VAL A 252 9.54 18.92 -5.12
N ARG A 253 10.04 18.49 -3.96
CA ARG A 253 9.58 18.98 -2.65
C ARG A 253 10.77 19.29 -1.74
N PRO A 254 10.60 20.22 -0.77
CA PRO A 254 11.65 20.55 0.19
C PRO A 254 12.19 19.34 0.97
N PHE A 255 13.41 19.45 1.48
CA PHE A 255 14.07 18.41 2.28
C PHE A 255 13.22 17.97 3.49
N TYR A 256 12.51 18.90 4.14
CA TYR A 256 11.67 18.64 5.32
C TYR A 256 10.27 18.07 4.98
N TYR A 257 9.98 17.75 3.72
CA TYR A 257 8.66 17.22 3.31
C TYR A 257 8.20 16.01 4.13
N TYR A 258 9.14 15.16 4.55
CA TYR A 258 8.86 13.95 5.34
C TYR A 258 8.89 14.17 6.86
N TRP A 259 8.94 15.40 7.38
CA TRP A 259 9.05 15.65 8.83
C TRP A 259 7.95 14.95 9.64
N SER A 260 6.73 14.90 9.11
CA SER A 260 5.54 14.34 9.75
C SER A 260 5.38 12.83 9.51
N PHE A 261 6.43 12.11 9.10
CA PHE A 261 6.33 10.70 8.70
C PHE A 261 5.67 9.80 9.75
N PHE A 262 5.87 10.08 11.04
CA PHE A 262 5.31 9.31 12.15
C PHE A 262 3.77 9.35 12.20
N THR A 263 3.14 10.37 11.59
CA THR A 263 1.67 10.46 11.46
C THR A 263 1.08 9.36 10.57
N GLN A 264 1.88 8.81 9.64
CA GLN A 264 1.44 7.70 8.77
C GLN A 264 1.26 6.37 9.53
N SER A 265 1.63 6.34 10.82
CA SER A 265 1.31 5.23 11.72
C SER A 265 -0.14 5.25 12.24
N GLY A 266 -0.88 6.35 12.04
CA GLY A 266 -2.31 6.45 12.40
C GLY A 266 -2.52 6.56 13.91
N VAL A 267 -3.25 5.61 14.51
CA VAL A 267 -3.53 5.58 15.97
C VAL A 267 -2.27 5.54 16.84
N TRP A 268 -1.12 5.22 16.23
CA TRP A 268 0.18 5.14 16.89
C TRP A 268 0.97 6.45 16.77
N THR A 269 0.41 7.53 16.21
CA THR A 269 1.11 8.80 15.95
C THR A 269 1.83 9.33 17.19
N ILE A 270 1.13 9.44 18.33
CA ILE A 270 1.72 9.96 19.57
C ILE A 270 2.72 8.95 20.16
N PRO A 271 2.39 7.65 20.32
CA PRO A 271 3.38 6.66 20.73
C PRO A 271 4.65 6.63 19.86
N ALA A 272 4.50 6.78 18.55
CA ALA A 272 5.59 6.80 17.59
C ALA A 272 6.45 8.06 17.77
N PHE A 273 5.82 9.23 17.91
CA PHE A 273 6.53 10.47 18.20
C PHE A 273 7.32 10.40 19.51
N VAL A 274 6.70 9.93 20.60
CA VAL A 274 7.38 9.76 21.90
C VAL A 274 8.47 8.70 21.83
N GLY A 275 8.26 7.64 21.04
CA GLY A 275 9.27 6.64 20.73
C GLY A 275 10.55 7.21 20.11
N LEU A 276 10.43 8.30 19.34
CA LEU A 276 11.55 8.99 18.69
C LEU A 276 12.24 10.03 19.59
N LEU A 277 11.70 10.33 20.79
CA LEU A 277 12.34 11.24 21.73
C LEU A 277 13.53 10.56 22.41
N PHE A 278 14.65 10.48 21.69
CA PHE A 278 15.84 9.72 22.11
C PHE A 278 16.36 10.06 23.51
N PRO A 279 16.56 11.34 23.90
CA PRO A 279 17.05 11.69 25.24
C PRO A 279 16.11 11.21 26.36
N TYR A 280 14.81 11.23 26.10
CA TYR A 280 13.78 10.79 27.04
C TYR A 280 13.80 9.27 27.22
N LEU A 281 13.75 8.52 26.11
CA LEU A 281 13.52 7.07 26.17
C LEU A 281 14.79 6.24 26.39
N LYS A 282 15.99 6.73 26.01
CA LYS A 282 17.25 5.95 26.04
C LYS A 282 17.58 5.27 27.37
N ASN A 283 17.15 5.86 28.49
CA ASN A 283 17.38 5.33 29.84
C ASN A 283 16.16 4.61 30.44
N ARG A 284 15.06 4.52 29.70
CA ARG A 284 13.77 3.92 30.14
C ARG A 284 13.49 2.56 29.48
N VAL A 285 14.11 2.32 28.33
CA VAL A 285 14.00 1.06 27.57
C VAL A 285 14.70 -0.10 28.27
N PHE A 286 14.16 -1.31 28.12
CA PHE A 286 14.75 -2.54 28.66
C PHE A 286 16.04 -2.98 27.91
N ASN A 287 16.23 -2.52 26.67
CA ASN A 287 17.41 -2.84 25.86
C ASN A 287 17.88 -1.61 25.06
N LYS A 288 18.91 -0.93 25.59
CA LYS A 288 19.43 0.33 25.04
C LYS A 288 20.03 0.17 23.65
N LYS A 289 20.79 -0.92 23.41
CA LYS A 289 21.42 -1.19 22.10
C LYS A 289 20.36 -1.39 21.02
N ALA A 290 19.39 -2.25 21.29
CA ALA A 290 18.30 -2.51 20.35
C ALA A 290 17.43 -1.27 20.09
N TYR A 291 17.17 -0.46 21.10
CA TYR A 291 16.47 0.81 20.94
C TYR A 291 17.25 1.76 20.02
N LEU A 292 18.54 1.98 20.28
CA LEU A 292 19.41 2.80 19.42
C LEU A 292 19.43 2.28 17.98
N PHE A 293 19.53 0.96 17.78
CA PHE A 293 19.48 0.34 16.46
C PHE A 293 18.20 0.67 15.70
N THR A 294 17.03 0.47 16.32
CA THR A 294 15.75 0.79 15.67
C THR A 294 15.55 2.30 15.46
N PHE A 295 16.02 3.14 16.39
CA PHE A 295 15.98 4.59 16.26
C PHE A 295 16.81 5.07 15.07
N LEU A 296 18.07 4.64 14.98
CA LEU A 296 18.94 4.98 13.86
C LEU A 296 18.36 4.44 12.54
N TRP A 297 17.80 3.24 12.55
CA TRP A 297 17.20 2.66 11.35
C TRP A 297 16.05 3.55 10.85
N THR A 298 15.16 3.99 11.73
CA THR A 298 14.09 4.93 11.37
C THR A 298 14.66 6.26 10.87
N MET A 299 15.56 6.90 11.63
CA MET A 299 16.06 8.23 11.31
C MET A 299 16.88 8.27 10.02
N VAL A 300 17.76 7.29 9.81
CA VAL A 300 18.55 7.16 8.57
C VAL A 300 17.62 6.93 7.38
N SER A 301 16.54 6.14 7.54
CA SER A 301 15.56 5.95 6.46
C SER A 301 14.90 7.26 6.03
N VAL A 302 14.50 8.11 7.00
CA VAL A 302 13.92 9.43 6.73
C VAL A 302 14.94 10.34 6.06
N VAL A 303 16.16 10.43 6.60
CA VAL A 303 17.21 11.30 6.07
C VAL A 303 17.54 10.94 4.62
N LEU A 304 17.76 9.65 4.34
CA LEU A 304 18.03 9.19 2.99
C LEU A 304 16.88 9.55 2.04
N LEU A 305 15.63 9.23 2.38
CA LEU A 305 14.48 9.63 1.56
C LEU A 305 14.37 11.14 1.34
N SER A 306 14.73 11.95 2.34
CA SER A 306 14.67 13.41 2.24
C SER A 306 15.71 14.01 1.29
N ILE A 307 16.82 13.32 1.05
CA ILE A 307 17.88 13.75 0.11
C ILE A 307 17.39 13.69 -1.35
N ILE A 308 16.50 12.76 -1.70
CA ILE A 308 15.99 12.62 -3.07
C ILE A 308 15.03 13.79 -3.40
N PRO A 309 15.24 14.54 -4.50
CA PRO A 309 14.39 15.67 -4.87
C PRO A 309 12.91 15.31 -5.10
N GLU A 310 12.65 14.23 -5.84
CA GLU A 310 11.30 13.71 -6.06
C GLU A 310 10.75 13.10 -4.78
N LYS A 311 9.62 13.61 -4.28
CA LYS A 311 8.98 13.10 -3.07
C LYS A 311 7.50 12.80 -3.25
N LYS A 312 7.08 11.65 -2.72
CA LYS A 312 5.68 11.20 -2.69
C LYS A 312 5.42 10.62 -1.30
N SER A 313 4.25 10.91 -0.71
CA SER A 313 3.86 10.37 0.60
C SER A 313 4.03 8.86 0.70
N ARG A 314 3.78 8.13 -0.39
CA ARG A 314 3.93 6.68 -0.46
C ARG A 314 5.34 6.15 -0.20
N TYR A 315 6.37 6.95 -0.40
CA TYR A 315 7.75 6.54 -0.11
C TYR A 315 8.04 6.43 1.38
N LEU A 316 7.10 6.84 2.26
CA LEU A 316 7.21 6.68 3.71
C LEU A 316 6.90 5.26 4.21
N LEU A 317 6.28 4.39 3.40
CA LEU A 317 5.96 3.01 3.83
C LEU A 317 7.16 2.27 4.47
N PRO A 318 8.35 2.22 3.85
CA PRO A 318 9.48 1.49 4.41
C PRO A 318 9.93 2.07 5.75
N VAL A 319 9.76 3.37 6.01
CA VAL A 319 10.12 4.02 7.27
C VAL A 319 9.25 3.54 8.42
N LEU A 320 8.00 3.16 8.15
CA LEU A 320 7.06 2.70 9.17
C LEU A 320 7.46 1.34 9.76
N ILE A 321 8.25 0.54 9.03
CA ILE A 321 8.72 -0.76 9.47
C ILE A 321 9.65 -0.62 10.70
N PRO A 322 10.80 0.08 10.63
CA PRO A 322 11.63 0.33 11.80
C PRO A 322 10.95 1.26 12.81
N LEU A 323 10.06 2.17 12.38
CA LEU A 323 9.31 3.01 13.32
C LEU A 323 8.40 2.17 14.23
N ALA A 324 7.72 1.15 13.72
CA ALA A 324 6.90 0.26 14.55
C ALA A 324 7.75 -0.54 15.55
N LEU A 325 8.95 -0.97 15.16
CA LEU A 325 9.94 -1.56 16.07
C LEU A 325 10.36 -0.57 17.15
N ASN A 326 10.70 0.67 16.78
CA ASN A 326 11.10 1.71 17.72
C ASN A 326 9.96 2.08 18.69
N THR A 327 8.74 2.27 18.18
CA THR A 327 7.52 2.55 18.96
C THR A 327 7.22 1.45 19.98
N GLY A 328 7.53 0.19 19.63
CA GLY A 328 7.41 -0.94 20.55
C GLY A 328 8.18 -0.77 21.85
N PHE A 329 9.30 -0.04 21.86
CA PHE A 329 10.05 0.24 23.09
C PHE A 329 9.30 1.19 24.03
N TYR A 330 8.60 2.18 23.48
CA TYR A 330 7.79 3.08 24.29
C TYR A 330 6.59 2.36 24.89
N ILE A 331 5.86 1.57 24.08
CA ILE A 331 4.73 0.77 24.58
C ILE A 331 5.18 -0.25 25.63
N GLU A 332 6.32 -0.90 25.44
CA GLU A 332 6.90 -1.81 26.42
C GLU A 332 7.24 -1.09 27.74
N TYR A 333 7.81 0.11 27.66
CA TYR A 333 8.06 0.95 28.83
C TYR A 333 6.77 1.29 29.57
N LEU A 334 5.71 1.68 28.85
CA LEU A 334 4.39 1.94 29.45
C LEU A 334 3.82 0.69 30.13
N PHE A 335 3.99 -0.50 29.55
CA PHE A 335 3.53 -1.75 30.17
C PHE A 335 4.19 -2.02 31.52
N ARG A 336 5.48 -1.67 31.66
CA ARG A 336 6.22 -1.89 32.90
C ARG A 336 6.00 -0.80 33.95
N ARG A 337 5.88 0.47 33.52
CA ARG A 337 6.05 1.62 34.43
C ARG A 337 4.85 2.56 34.52
N PHE A 338 3.86 2.49 33.62
CA PHE A 338 2.81 3.53 33.55
C PHE A 338 2.01 3.71 34.85
N SER A 339 1.74 2.63 35.59
CA SER A 339 1.05 2.69 36.89
C SER A 339 1.79 3.53 37.93
N GLU A 340 3.12 3.58 37.83
CA GLU A 340 4.01 4.29 38.75
C GLU A 340 4.22 5.76 38.33
N LEU A 341 3.89 6.13 37.09
CA LEU A 341 4.11 7.48 36.58
C LEU A 341 3.15 8.49 37.25
N LYS A 342 3.75 9.59 37.70
CA LYS A 342 3.07 10.74 38.33
C LYS A 342 3.25 12.04 37.54
N ASP A 343 4.31 12.15 36.73
CA ASP A 343 4.55 13.35 35.93
C ASP A 343 3.48 13.48 34.83
N LYS A 344 2.75 14.60 34.87
CA LYS A 344 1.72 14.92 33.88
C LYS A 344 2.28 15.00 32.47
N ARG A 345 3.55 15.39 32.29
CA ARG A 345 4.22 15.44 30.99
C ARG A 345 4.36 14.06 30.35
N GLU A 346 4.49 13.00 31.17
CA GLU A 346 4.55 11.62 30.71
C GLU A 346 3.14 11.00 30.56
N THR A 347 2.20 11.34 31.45
CA THR A 347 0.86 10.72 31.45
C THR A 347 -0.12 11.38 30.48
N ILE A 348 -0.09 12.70 30.28
CA ILE A 348 -1.03 13.43 29.41
C ILE A 348 -0.99 12.89 27.98
N PRO A 349 0.17 12.69 27.32
CA PRO A 349 0.19 12.17 25.95
C PRO A 349 -0.46 10.78 25.83
N VAL A 350 -0.30 9.93 26.84
CA VAL A 350 -0.91 8.59 26.89
C VAL A 350 -2.43 8.68 27.03
N TYR A 351 -2.91 9.47 28.00
CA TYR A 351 -4.34 9.68 28.22
C TYR A 351 -5.01 10.36 27.02
N PHE A 352 -4.36 11.34 26.41
CA PHE A 352 -4.88 12.01 25.22
C PHE A 352 -4.96 11.05 24.03
N ASN A 353 -3.88 10.31 23.71
CA ASN A 353 -3.89 9.39 22.58
C ASN A 353 -4.97 8.32 22.70
N PHE A 354 -4.97 7.57 23.81
CA PHE A 354 -5.90 6.46 23.98
C PHE A 354 -7.31 6.94 24.36
N GLY A 355 -7.42 8.09 25.05
CA GLY A 355 -8.70 8.74 25.33
C GLY A 355 -9.37 9.22 24.04
N LEU A 356 -8.64 9.82 23.11
CA LEU A 356 -9.17 10.21 21.80
C LEU A 356 -9.72 9.00 21.03
N ILE A 357 -9.00 7.88 21.01
CA ILE A 357 -9.47 6.63 20.38
C ILE A 357 -10.78 6.15 21.03
N ALA A 358 -10.86 6.17 22.37
CA ALA A 358 -12.06 5.80 23.08
C ALA A 358 -13.23 6.74 22.76
N THR A 359 -12.99 8.05 22.75
CA THR A 359 -14.00 9.07 22.42
C THR A 359 -14.54 8.90 21.00
N ILE A 360 -13.67 8.61 20.02
CA ILE A 360 -14.12 8.28 18.65
C ILE A 360 -15.06 7.07 18.67
N GLY A 361 -14.74 6.03 19.43
CA GLY A 361 -15.60 4.85 19.56
C GLY A 361 -16.96 5.14 20.21
N LEU A 362 -16.98 6.01 21.23
CA LEU A 362 -18.21 6.42 21.91
C LEU A 362 -19.11 7.32 21.07
N ILE A 363 -18.52 8.20 20.25
CA ILE A 363 -19.25 9.17 19.43
C ILE A 363 -19.74 8.55 18.11
N PHE A 364 -19.11 7.47 17.63
CA PHE A 364 -19.43 6.84 16.34
C PHE A 364 -20.93 6.54 16.09
N PRO A 365 -21.74 6.06 17.06
CA PRO A 365 -23.18 5.80 16.84
C PRO A 365 -24.00 7.05 16.53
N ILE A 366 -23.54 8.24 16.94
CA ILE A 366 -24.21 9.51 16.65
C ILE A 366 -23.52 10.17 15.46
N GLY A 367 -22.20 10.34 15.54
CA GLY A 367 -21.42 11.00 14.49
C GLY A 367 -21.45 10.26 13.16
N GLY A 368 -21.44 8.93 13.18
CA GLY A 368 -21.54 8.10 11.97
C GLY A 368 -22.92 8.22 11.31
N TYR A 369 -24.00 8.25 12.10
CA TYR A 369 -25.36 8.41 11.59
C TYR A 369 -25.55 9.80 10.97
N LEU A 370 -25.08 10.85 11.65
CA LEU A 370 -25.13 12.22 11.14
C LEU A 370 -24.30 12.41 9.87
N PHE A 371 -23.16 11.71 9.75
CA PHE A 371 -22.29 11.82 8.58
C PHE A 371 -22.80 11.03 7.36
N LEU A 372 -23.30 9.81 7.56
CA LEU A 372 -23.76 8.95 6.48
C LEU A 372 -25.19 9.27 6.04
N GLY A 373 -26.05 9.70 6.97
CA GLY A 373 -27.48 9.89 6.72
C GLY A 373 -28.27 8.57 6.70
N SER A 374 -29.58 8.66 6.92
CA SER A 374 -30.49 7.51 6.96
C SER A 374 -30.62 6.80 5.61
N GLU A 375 -30.60 7.56 4.52
CA GLU A 375 -30.73 7.04 3.15
C GLU A 375 -29.53 6.18 2.76
N ALA A 376 -28.30 6.63 3.02
CA ALA A 376 -27.10 5.85 2.70
C ALA A 376 -26.96 4.59 3.56
N LEU A 377 -27.52 4.60 4.77
CA LEU A 377 -27.55 3.45 5.67
C LEU A 377 -28.64 2.43 5.34
N SER A 378 -29.54 2.75 4.40
CA SER A 378 -30.56 1.79 3.94
C SER A 378 -29.90 0.50 3.44
N GLY A 379 -30.37 -0.64 3.95
CA GLY A 379 -29.76 -1.96 3.68
C GLY A 379 -28.47 -2.30 4.46
N ASN A 380 -27.89 -1.36 5.21
CA ASN A 380 -26.62 -1.53 5.92
C ASN A 380 -26.70 -1.33 7.45
N TRP A 381 -27.91 -1.14 7.99
CA TRP A 381 -28.17 -0.92 9.41
C TRP A 381 -27.57 -2.00 10.33
N GLY A 382 -27.62 -3.28 9.93
CA GLY A 382 -27.05 -4.37 10.73
C GLY A 382 -25.56 -4.18 11.01
N TRP A 383 -24.77 -3.88 9.97
CA TRP A 383 -23.34 -3.59 10.11
C TRP A 383 -23.08 -2.34 10.93
N TYR A 384 -23.87 -1.29 10.71
CA TYR A 384 -23.75 -0.04 11.45
C TYR A 384 -24.02 -0.21 12.96
N ILE A 385 -25.08 -0.94 13.32
CA ILE A 385 -25.45 -1.22 14.72
C ILE A 385 -24.39 -2.08 15.40
N VAL A 386 -23.95 -3.17 14.75
CA VAL A 386 -22.91 -4.04 15.30
C VAL A 386 -21.61 -3.27 15.53
N LEU A 387 -21.16 -2.50 14.54
CA LEU A 387 -19.98 -1.65 14.70
C LEU A 387 -20.16 -0.65 15.85
N SER A 388 -21.33 -0.01 15.94
CA SER A 388 -21.63 0.96 17.00
C SER A 388 -21.54 0.35 18.40
N ILE A 389 -22.17 -0.81 18.61
CA ILE A 389 -22.12 -1.53 19.89
C ILE A 389 -20.67 -1.91 20.25
N VAL A 390 -19.93 -2.46 19.28
CA VAL A 390 -18.55 -2.91 19.49
C VAL A 390 -17.63 -1.73 19.80
N LEU A 391 -17.74 -0.62 19.06
CA LEU A 391 -16.91 0.56 19.28
C LEU A 391 -17.23 1.28 20.61
N ILE A 392 -18.50 1.35 21.01
CA ILE A 392 -18.88 1.83 22.34
C ILE A 392 -18.23 0.95 23.41
N ALA A 393 -18.41 -0.37 23.33
CA ALA A 393 -17.87 -1.30 24.32
C ALA A 393 -16.35 -1.15 24.45
N ILE A 394 -15.63 -1.13 23.32
CA ILE A 394 -14.18 -0.92 23.29
C ILE A 394 -13.82 0.44 23.91
N GLY A 395 -14.52 1.52 23.55
CA GLY A 395 -14.29 2.85 24.09
C GLY A 395 -14.46 2.92 25.62
N VAL A 396 -15.56 2.37 26.15
CA VAL A 396 -15.81 2.27 27.59
C VAL A 396 -14.71 1.48 28.29
N PHE A 397 -14.30 0.33 27.73
CA PHE A 397 -13.23 -0.47 28.31
C PHE A 397 -11.87 0.23 28.25
N ILE A 398 -11.56 0.97 27.19
CA ILE A 398 -10.32 1.78 27.11
C ILE A 398 -10.32 2.81 28.23
N ILE A 399 -11.38 3.60 28.40
CA ILE A 399 -11.48 4.61 29.46
C ILE A 399 -11.33 3.95 30.84
N LYS A 400 -12.08 2.87 31.10
CA LYS A 400 -12.00 2.14 32.37
C LYS A 400 -10.57 1.66 32.67
N LYS A 401 -9.86 1.12 31.67
CA LYS A 401 -8.49 0.60 31.85
C LYS A 401 -7.45 1.71 31.92
N LEU A 402 -7.66 2.85 31.26
CA LEU A 402 -6.84 4.05 31.40
C LEU A 402 -6.94 4.62 32.81
N ILE A 403 -8.14 4.77 33.36
CA ILE A 403 -8.35 5.24 34.75
C ILE A 403 -7.66 4.29 35.75
N GLN A 404 -7.72 2.98 35.49
CA GLN A 404 -7.00 1.96 36.28
C GLN A 404 -5.48 1.94 36.04
N LYS A 405 -4.94 2.81 35.18
CA LYS A 405 -3.54 2.82 34.71
C LYS A 405 -3.04 1.48 34.14
N LYS A 406 -3.93 0.64 33.59
CA LYS A 406 -3.61 -0.67 33.00
C LYS A 406 -3.43 -0.54 31.49
N ILE A 407 -2.23 -0.16 31.04
CA ILE A 407 -1.95 0.11 29.61
C ILE A 407 -1.95 -1.15 28.74
N LYS A 408 -1.59 -2.32 29.26
CA LYS A 408 -1.56 -3.55 28.47
C LYS A 408 -2.94 -3.92 27.88
N PRO A 409 -4.03 -3.94 28.67
CA PRO A 409 -5.39 -4.04 28.13
C PRO A 409 -5.76 -2.93 27.14
N VAL A 410 -5.40 -1.67 27.43
CA VAL A 410 -5.68 -0.53 26.54
C VAL A 410 -5.05 -0.75 25.16
N PHE A 411 -3.79 -1.18 25.12
CA PHE A 411 -3.10 -1.51 23.87
C PHE A 411 -3.85 -2.56 23.05
N TYR A 412 -4.27 -3.68 23.66
CA TYR A 412 -4.99 -4.72 22.93
C TYR A 412 -6.39 -4.27 22.50
N LEU A 413 -7.07 -3.43 23.29
CA LEU A 413 -8.33 -2.81 22.91
C LEU A 413 -8.14 -1.87 21.71
N THR A 414 -7.02 -1.15 21.60
CA THR A 414 -6.69 -0.37 20.39
C THR A 414 -6.50 -1.27 19.15
N ILE A 415 -5.88 -2.45 19.30
CA ILE A 415 -5.79 -3.42 18.19
C ILE A 415 -7.19 -3.91 17.81
N ALA A 416 -8.02 -4.25 18.80
CA ALA A 416 -9.39 -4.69 18.59
C ALA A 416 -10.26 -3.60 17.94
N PHE A 417 -10.04 -2.32 18.28
CA PHE A 417 -10.72 -1.17 17.69
C PHE A 417 -10.52 -1.14 16.18
N ILE A 418 -9.27 -1.26 15.72
CA ILE A 418 -8.92 -1.25 14.30
C ILE A 418 -9.45 -2.49 13.60
N ALA A 419 -9.26 -3.68 14.20
CA ALA A 419 -9.79 -4.92 13.65
C ALA A 419 -11.32 -4.86 13.51
N SER A 420 -12.03 -4.24 14.46
CA SER A 420 -13.49 -4.08 14.43
C SER A 420 -13.94 -3.12 13.33
N ILE A 421 -13.22 -2.00 13.13
CA ILE A 421 -13.48 -1.11 11.97
C ILE A 421 -13.31 -1.87 10.65
N ILE A 422 -12.27 -2.70 10.53
CA ILE A 422 -12.06 -3.49 9.30
C ILE A 422 -13.16 -4.55 9.12
N CYS A 423 -13.55 -5.26 10.18
CA CYS A 423 -14.51 -6.35 10.08
C CYS A 423 -15.95 -5.86 9.91
N PHE A 424 -16.35 -4.81 10.63
CA PHE A 424 -17.75 -4.36 10.71
C PHE A 424 -17.98 -3.01 10.02
N GLY A 425 -16.95 -2.19 9.83
CA GLY A 425 -17.05 -0.88 9.16
C GLY A 425 -16.81 -0.92 7.66
N MET A 426 -15.92 -1.79 7.18
CA MET A 426 -15.68 -1.92 5.73
C MET A 426 -16.92 -2.32 4.91
N PRO A 427 -17.87 -3.14 5.40
CA PRO A 427 -19.13 -3.35 4.69
C PRO A 427 -19.91 -2.06 4.42
N LEU A 428 -19.71 -1.01 5.24
CA LEU A 428 -20.30 0.31 5.06
C LEU A 428 -19.54 1.17 4.02
N ALA A 429 -18.43 0.73 3.45
CA ALA A 429 -17.61 1.57 2.57
C ALA A 429 -18.37 2.07 1.34
N LYS A 430 -19.32 1.29 0.81
CA LYS A 430 -20.14 1.68 -0.35
C LYS A 430 -21.15 2.78 -0.03
N THR A 431 -21.55 2.94 1.24
CA THR A 431 -22.47 4.01 1.65
C THR A 431 -21.80 5.39 1.61
N LEU A 432 -20.48 5.44 1.40
CA LEU A 432 -19.73 6.68 1.20
C LEU A 432 -19.81 7.20 -0.25
N THR A 433 -20.39 6.44 -1.18
CA THR A 433 -20.61 6.88 -2.56
C THR A 433 -21.93 7.63 -2.64
N ILE A 434 -21.85 8.93 -2.91
CA ILE A 434 -23.00 9.86 -2.90
C ILE A 434 -23.17 10.54 -4.27
N ASN A 435 -22.65 9.95 -5.35
CA ASN A 435 -22.85 10.49 -6.70
C ASN A 435 -24.14 9.92 -7.33
N PRO A 436 -25.21 10.70 -7.47
CA PRO A 436 -26.44 10.26 -8.13
C PRO A 436 -26.24 10.02 -9.64
N GLU A 437 -25.22 10.62 -10.25
CA GLU A 437 -24.86 10.45 -11.65
C GLU A 437 -23.88 9.29 -11.89
N TYR A 438 -23.53 8.51 -10.85
CA TYR A 438 -22.55 7.43 -10.97
C TYR A 438 -22.99 6.39 -12.02
N LYS A 439 -22.17 6.22 -13.05
CA LYS A 439 -22.38 5.24 -14.11
C LYS A 439 -21.04 4.63 -14.54
N SER A 440 -20.79 3.41 -14.07
CA SER A 440 -19.59 2.64 -14.44
C SER A 440 -19.50 2.43 -15.96
N LEU A 441 -18.27 2.52 -16.48
CA LEU A 441 -17.94 2.20 -17.87
C LEU A 441 -18.19 0.74 -18.23
N ALA A 442 -18.33 -0.18 -17.26
CA ALA A 442 -18.70 -1.57 -17.54
C ALA A 442 -20.02 -1.67 -18.34
N LYS A 443 -20.95 -0.73 -18.13
CA LYS A 443 -22.23 -0.62 -18.85
C LYS A 443 -22.09 -0.22 -20.32
N LEU A 444 -20.91 0.25 -20.75
CA LEU A 444 -20.65 0.53 -22.16
C LEU A 444 -20.69 -0.75 -23.00
N ASN A 445 -20.25 -1.87 -22.43
CA ASN A 445 -20.32 -3.17 -23.09
C ASN A 445 -21.77 -3.55 -23.46
N ASP A 446 -22.73 -3.26 -22.58
CA ASP A 446 -24.15 -3.50 -22.85
C ASP A 446 -24.67 -2.64 -24.01
N TRP A 447 -24.21 -1.39 -24.10
CA TRP A 447 -24.55 -0.50 -25.21
C TRP A 447 -23.96 -0.99 -26.52
N GLN A 448 -22.69 -1.40 -26.54
CA GLN A 448 -22.02 -1.93 -27.72
C GLN A 448 -22.67 -3.22 -28.22
N GLN A 449 -23.05 -4.12 -27.31
CA GLN A 449 -23.78 -5.35 -27.68
C GLN A 449 -25.13 -5.06 -28.33
N LYS A 450 -25.83 -4.01 -27.89
CA LYS A 450 -27.14 -3.61 -28.45
C LYS A 450 -27.02 -2.92 -29.80
N THR A 451 -26.01 -2.07 -29.99
CA THR A 451 -25.87 -1.28 -31.21
C THR A 451 -25.01 -1.95 -32.27
N ASN A 452 -24.18 -2.92 -31.86
CA ASN A 452 -23.15 -3.54 -32.70
C ASN A 452 -22.18 -2.50 -33.32
N LEU A 453 -21.92 -1.41 -32.59
CA LEU A 453 -21.03 -0.34 -33.02
C LEU A 453 -19.68 -0.40 -32.30
N ASN A 454 -18.62 -0.11 -33.04
CA ASN A 454 -17.30 0.11 -32.49
C ASN A 454 -17.28 1.40 -31.67
N VAL A 455 -16.54 1.37 -30.56
CA VAL A 455 -16.35 2.52 -29.67
C VAL A 455 -14.87 2.81 -29.57
N TYR A 456 -14.54 4.08 -29.75
CA TYR A 456 -13.18 4.59 -29.67
C TYR A 456 -13.07 5.62 -28.57
N GLU A 457 -11.88 5.78 -28.02
CA GLU A 457 -11.54 6.92 -27.17
C GLU A 457 -10.84 7.98 -27.99
N LEU A 458 -11.18 9.25 -27.74
CA LEU A 458 -10.61 10.32 -28.54
C LEU A 458 -9.11 10.50 -28.29
N THR A 459 -8.69 10.58 -27.02
CA THR A 459 -7.33 11.02 -26.65
C THR A 459 -6.61 10.08 -25.68
N TYR A 460 -7.19 9.74 -24.54
CA TYR A 460 -6.55 8.85 -23.57
C TYR A 460 -7.52 8.34 -22.50
N PHE A 461 -7.20 7.19 -21.90
CA PHE A 461 -7.86 6.71 -20.70
C PHE A 461 -7.07 6.89 -19.42
N THR A 462 -7.81 7.00 -18.32
CA THR A 462 -7.25 6.70 -17.01
C THR A 462 -7.24 5.19 -16.78
N PRO A 463 -6.24 4.64 -16.06
CA PRO A 463 -6.20 3.21 -15.75
C PRO A 463 -7.49 2.68 -15.12
N GLU A 464 -8.14 3.48 -14.26
CA GLU A 464 -9.41 3.14 -13.64
C GLU A 464 -10.52 2.85 -14.67
N MET A 465 -10.60 3.67 -15.72
CA MET A 465 -11.59 3.50 -16.79
C MET A 465 -11.32 2.25 -17.63
N ILE A 466 -10.06 1.97 -17.98
CA ILE A 466 -9.70 0.74 -18.71
C ILE A 466 -10.02 -0.48 -17.85
N TRP A 467 -9.76 -0.40 -16.55
CA TRP A 467 -10.10 -1.47 -15.61
C TRP A 467 -11.61 -1.77 -15.63
N GLU A 468 -12.46 -0.75 -15.42
CA GLU A 468 -13.92 -0.92 -15.42
C GLU A 468 -14.48 -1.35 -16.77
N TYR A 469 -13.93 -0.83 -17.87
CA TYR A 469 -14.41 -1.19 -19.21
C TYR A 469 -14.17 -2.66 -19.55
N GLY A 470 -13.08 -3.26 -19.05
CA GLY A 470 -12.88 -4.71 -19.12
C GLY A 470 -11.89 -5.19 -20.17
N GLN A 471 -11.58 -4.37 -21.16
CA GLN A 471 -10.76 -4.75 -22.33
C GLN A 471 -10.00 -3.53 -22.89
N PRO A 472 -9.01 -3.70 -23.79
CA PRO A 472 -8.38 -2.56 -24.45
C PRO A 472 -9.38 -1.75 -25.28
N ILE A 473 -9.20 -0.42 -25.33
CA ILE A 473 -9.94 0.47 -26.24
C ILE A 473 -8.94 1.16 -27.16
N GLU A 474 -9.28 1.21 -28.45
CA GLU A 474 -8.52 1.94 -29.45
C GLU A 474 -8.66 3.46 -29.26
N VAL A 475 -7.53 4.15 -29.29
CA VAL A 475 -7.44 5.60 -29.12
C VAL A 475 -7.22 6.24 -30.49
N LEU A 476 -8.09 7.18 -30.88
CA LEU A 476 -8.06 7.84 -32.19
C LEU A 476 -6.88 8.80 -32.33
N LYS A 477 -6.57 9.58 -31.29
CA LYS A 477 -5.43 10.49 -31.26
C LYS A 477 -4.30 9.93 -30.41
N LYS A 478 -3.18 9.57 -31.04
CA LYS A 478 -1.93 9.24 -30.35
C LYS A 478 -0.86 10.25 -30.74
N ASP A 479 -0.34 10.97 -29.74
CA ASP A 479 0.57 12.10 -29.93
C ASP A 479 -0.01 13.13 -30.93
N GLU A 480 0.65 13.32 -32.08
CA GLU A 480 0.18 14.23 -33.14
C GLU A 480 -0.58 13.52 -34.27
N ARG A 481 -0.75 12.20 -34.20
CA ARG A 481 -1.43 11.42 -35.24
C ARG A 481 -2.88 11.17 -34.86
N PHE A 482 -3.79 11.45 -35.80
CA PHE A 482 -5.20 11.13 -35.69
C PHE A 482 -5.57 10.03 -36.68
N LYS A 483 -6.22 8.97 -36.21
CA LYS A 483 -6.78 7.89 -37.02
C LYS A 483 -8.29 8.06 -37.09
N THR A 484 -8.81 8.32 -38.28
CA THR A 484 -10.27 8.39 -38.50
C THR A 484 -10.84 6.98 -38.66
N PRO A 485 -11.92 6.61 -37.95
CA PRO A 485 -12.59 5.33 -38.17
C PRO A 485 -13.10 5.16 -39.61
N ASN A 486 -13.03 3.94 -40.12
CA ASN A 486 -13.45 3.63 -41.50
C ASN A 486 -14.97 3.52 -41.60
N GLU A 487 -15.61 3.12 -40.51
CA GLU A 487 -17.04 2.91 -40.36
C GLU A 487 -17.84 4.19 -40.63
N ALA A 488 -19.06 4.02 -41.15
CA ALA A 488 -19.99 5.13 -41.37
C ALA A 488 -20.62 5.64 -40.07
N THR A 489 -20.71 4.79 -39.06
CA THR A 489 -21.27 5.12 -37.75
C THR A 489 -20.46 4.44 -36.66
N PHE A 490 -20.09 5.19 -35.62
CA PHE A 490 -19.29 4.69 -34.51
C PHE A 490 -19.51 5.53 -33.25
N GLY A 491 -19.14 4.97 -32.09
CA GLY A 491 -19.14 5.67 -30.82
C GLY A 491 -17.78 6.31 -30.54
N VAL A 492 -17.77 7.52 -29.98
CA VAL A 492 -16.56 8.18 -29.49
C VAL A 492 -16.76 8.60 -28.03
N LEU A 493 -15.90 8.12 -27.16
CA LEU A 493 -15.77 8.60 -25.80
C LEU A 493 -14.87 9.83 -25.76
N VAL A 494 -15.38 10.90 -25.13
CA VAL A 494 -14.76 12.22 -25.13
C VAL A 494 -14.67 12.73 -23.70
N ALA A 495 -13.46 13.13 -23.29
CA ALA A 495 -13.22 13.82 -22.02
C ALA A 495 -13.67 15.28 -22.11
N GLU A 496 -14.04 15.89 -20.98
CA GLU A 496 -14.48 17.30 -20.95
C GLU A 496 -13.49 18.28 -21.62
N PRO A 497 -12.16 18.21 -21.37
CA PRO A 497 -11.21 19.12 -21.99
C PRO A 497 -11.09 18.95 -23.51
N ASP A 498 -11.47 17.78 -24.04
CA ASP A 498 -11.26 17.43 -25.45
C ASP A 498 -12.50 17.71 -26.31
N LYS A 499 -13.60 18.22 -25.73
CA LYS A 499 -14.86 18.47 -26.44
C LYS A 499 -14.72 19.45 -27.60
N GLU A 500 -13.92 20.50 -27.44
CA GLU A 500 -13.71 21.48 -28.51
C GLU A 500 -12.90 20.86 -29.66
N TYR A 501 -11.83 20.13 -29.33
CA TYR A 501 -11.02 19.39 -30.32
C TYR A 501 -11.86 18.34 -31.05
N PHE A 502 -12.69 17.59 -30.34
CA PHE A 502 -13.62 16.61 -30.89
C PHE A 502 -14.54 17.22 -31.96
N ARG A 503 -15.18 18.36 -31.64
CA ARG A 503 -16.09 19.04 -32.56
C ARG A 503 -15.39 19.53 -33.83
N LYS A 504 -14.18 20.07 -33.70
CA LYS A 504 -13.38 20.49 -34.86
C LYS A 504 -12.97 19.30 -35.72
N GLN A 505 -12.57 18.20 -35.10
CA GLN A 505 -12.07 17.03 -35.81
C GLN A 505 -13.14 16.30 -36.62
N PHE A 506 -14.39 16.31 -36.15
CA PHE A 506 -15.55 15.73 -36.83
C PHE A 506 -16.49 16.81 -37.37
N GLU A 507 -15.93 17.95 -37.79
CA GLU A 507 -16.70 18.97 -38.49
C GLU A 507 -17.28 18.39 -39.79
N GLY A 508 -18.58 18.61 -40.01
CA GLY A 508 -19.32 18.02 -41.13
C GLY A 508 -19.98 16.65 -40.85
N TYR A 509 -19.71 16.03 -39.69
CA TYR A 509 -20.36 14.79 -39.28
C TYR A 509 -21.62 15.08 -38.45
N SER A 510 -22.57 14.16 -38.43
CA SER A 510 -23.68 14.18 -37.47
C SER A 510 -23.20 13.65 -36.12
N ILE A 511 -23.34 14.45 -35.06
CA ILE A 511 -22.87 14.13 -33.70
C ILE A 511 -24.05 14.19 -32.72
N GLU A 512 -24.32 13.07 -32.06
CA GLU A 512 -25.38 12.96 -31.05
C GLU A 512 -24.78 12.49 -29.71
N LYS A 513 -25.07 13.20 -28.60
CA LYS A 513 -24.65 12.74 -27.27
C LYS A 513 -25.58 11.63 -26.79
N VAL A 514 -25.04 10.43 -26.59
CA VAL A 514 -25.80 9.27 -26.11
C VAL A 514 -25.97 9.32 -24.60
N THR A 515 -24.87 9.41 -23.85
CA THR A 515 -24.89 9.35 -22.38
C THR A 515 -23.55 9.79 -21.78
N ARG A 516 -23.52 10.02 -20.47
CA ARG A 516 -22.30 10.25 -19.69
C ARG A 516 -22.00 9.01 -18.84
N TYR A 517 -20.75 8.54 -18.88
CA TYR A 517 -20.24 7.57 -17.92
C TYR A 517 -19.40 8.31 -16.88
N ASP A 518 -19.90 8.39 -15.64
CA ASP A 518 -19.22 9.07 -14.54
C ASP A 518 -18.82 8.06 -13.46
N MET A 519 -17.52 7.88 -13.26
CA MET A 519 -16.96 6.97 -12.24
C MET A 519 -16.58 7.71 -10.95
N ASN A 520 -16.95 8.98 -10.79
CA ASN A 520 -16.66 9.73 -9.57
C ASN A 520 -17.53 9.23 -8.41
N PRO A 521 -16.95 8.89 -7.24
CA PRO A 521 -17.73 8.46 -6.08
C PRO A 521 -18.59 9.56 -5.45
N ASN A 522 -18.20 10.82 -5.65
CA ASN A 522 -18.88 11.99 -5.10
C ASN A 522 -19.55 12.77 -6.23
N ALA A 523 -20.67 13.44 -5.92
CA ALA A 523 -21.47 14.18 -6.90
C ALA A 523 -20.70 15.33 -7.58
N PRO A 524 -21.16 15.78 -8.77
CA PRO A 524 -20.68 17.00 -9.41
C PRO A 524 -20.69 18.20 -8.45
N GLY A 525 -19.69 19.08 -8.56
CA GLY A 525 -19.51 20.22 -7.64
C GLY A 525 -18.75 19.89 -6.35
N SER A 526 -18.55 18.60 -6.02
CA SER A 526 -17.63 18.20 -4.95
C SER A 526 -16.18 18.51 -5.31
N ARG A 527 -15.37 18.96 -4.33
CA ARG A 527 -13.90 19.17 -4.50
C ARG A 527 -13.14 17.92 -4.95
N THR A 528 -13.76 16.74 -4.82
CA THR A 528 -13.16 15.45 -5.15
C THR A 528 -13.72 14.82 -6.41
N HIS A 529 -14.72 15.45 -7.06
CA HIS A 529 -15.15 15.10 -8.40
C HIS A 529 -14.07 15.55 -9.40
N ARG A 530 -13.68 14.66 -10.32
CA ARG A 530 -12.55 14.86 -11.24
C ARG A 530 -12.98 14.62 -12.67
N ASP A 531 -12.66 15.56 -13.55
CA ASP A 531 -12.96 15.45 -14.98
C ASP A 531 -12.32 14.26 -15.67
N ARG A 532 -11.14 13.84 -15.17
CA ARG A 532 -10.45 12.65 -15.71
C ARG A 532 -11.24 11.35 -15.52
N LEU A 533 -12.22 11.31 -14.62
CA LEU A 533 -13.00 10.12 -14.24
C LEU A 533 -14.41 10.06 -14.86
N TYR A 534 -14.74 10.94 -15.80
CA TYR A 534 -15.92 10.75 -16.65
C TYR A 534 -15.63 10.90 -18.14
N ARG A 535 -16.50 10.33 -18.96
CA ARG A 535 -16.51 10.46 -20.43
C ARG A 535 -17.95 10.66 -20.91
N ASP A 536 -18.11 11.54 -21.90
CA ASP A 536 -19.34 11.63 -22.67
C ASP A 536 -19.22 10.71 -23.89
N LEU A 537 -20.19 9.82 -24.08
CA LEU A 537 -20.30 8.99 -25.28
C LEU A 537 -21.10 9.75 -26.33
N TYR A 538 -20.49 9.93 -27.50
CA TYR A 538 -21.12 10.49 -28.68
C TYR A 538 -21.27 9.42 -29.77
N LEU A 539 -22.41 9.42 -30.46
CA LEU A 539 -22.62 8.69 -31.70
C LEU A 539 -22.24 9.62 -32.86
N VAL A 540 -21.29 9.19 -33.69
CA VAL A 540 -20.77 9.96 -34.82
C VAL A 540 -21.16 9.27 -36.10
N LYS A 541 -21.76 10.00 -37.05
CA LYS A 541 -22.14 9.51 -38.39
C LYS A 541 -21.54 10.41 -39.47
N LYS A 542 -20.93 9.77 -40.46
CA LYS A 542 -20.35 10.42 -41.65
C LYS A 542 -21.39 11.17 -42.46
#